data_AF-A0A8T4TIQ8-F1
#
_entry.id   AF-A0A8T4TIQ8-F1
#
_cell.length_a   1.000
_cell.length_b   1.000
_cell.length_c   1.000
_cell.angle_alpha   90.00
_cell.angle_beta   90.00
_cell.angle_gamma   90.00
#
_symmetry.space_group_name_H-M   'P 1'
#
loop_
_entity.id
_entity.type
_entity.pdbx_description
1 polymer ?
#
loop_
_entity_poly.entity_id
_entity_poly.type
_entity_poly.pdbx_seq_one_letter_code
_entity_poly.pdbx_strand_id
1 'polypeptide(L)'
;MSREIIELMVEGGQAKAGATIAQPLSPLGMNIQEIIKKINEKTSSFNGMKVPVKVIVETEDKSFDLKVGTPPISELIKKEIGVEKGSGTPDKNKIGNLAIEQVIKLAMMKQDSLLFNNFKSAVKTVAGSCNSLGVLVESKSAVEINKDIDSGEYDSLISNQVIQPSPQKLKILAEQLKEIQERIKREIEKAEAEKKAEEEKAKKLVTEAEKVVEETAAEKKEGAVEAKTEKAEVKEEKPAKEVKAEKKK
;
A
#
# COMPACT_ATOMS: atom_id res chain seq x y z
N MET A 1 -25.04 4.47 29.18
CA MET A 1 -24.99 4.34 27.71
C MET A 1 -23.57 4.34 27.21
N SER A 2 -22.88 3.20 27.35
CA SER A 2 -21.56 3.01 26.74
C SER A 2 -21.76 2.68 25.26
N ARG A 3 -21.15 3.48 24.39
CA ARG A 3 -21.16 3.27 22.93
C ARG A 3 -19.74 2.95 22.49
N GLU A 4 -19.57 1.81 21.84
CA GLU A 4 -18.30 1.46 21.20
C GLU A 4 -18.40 1.73 19.70
N ILE A 5 -17.40 2.41 19.15
CA ILE A 5 -17.32 2.71 17.72
C ILE A 5 -16.15 1.92 17.16
N ILE A 6 -16.45 0.99 16.27
CA ILE A 6 -15.46 0.17 15.57
C ILE A 6 -15.38 0.64 14.13
N GLU A 7 -14.19 1.05 13.70
CA GLU A 7 -13.92 1.41 12.30
C GLU A 7 -13.34 0.20 11.57
N LEU A 8 -14.01 -0.23 10.51
CA LEU A 8 -13.65 -1.38 9.69
C LEU A 8 -13.40 -0.93 8.26
N MET A 9 -12.42 -1.54 7.60
CA MET A 9 -12.25 -1.40 6.15
C MET A 9 -12.76 -2.66 5.47
N VAL A 10 -13.78 -2.52 4.62
CA VAL A 10 -14.45 -3.65 3.95
C VAL A 10 -14.49 -3.45 2.45
N GLU A 11 -14.35 -4.53 1.68
CA GLU A 11 -14.55 -4.48 0.24
C GLU A 11 -16.06 -4.45 -0.05
N GLY A 12 -16.49 -3.44 -0.81
CA GLY A 12 -17.89 -3.19 -1.12
C GLY A 12 -18.52 -4.36 -1.86
N GLY A 13 -19.70 -4.77 -1.38
CA GLY A 13 -20.52 -5.88 -1.89
C GLY A 13 -19.90 -7.28 -1.85
N GLN A 14 -18.67 -7.42 -1.37
CA GLN A 14 -18.01 -8.71 -1.17
C GLN A 14 -17.45 -8.85 0.25
N ALA A 15 -18.07 -8.19 1.24
CA ALA A 15 -17.67 -8.35 2.63
C ALA A 15 -17.88 -9.81 3.07
N LYS A 16 -16.82 -10.40 3.63
CA LYS A 16 -16.80 -11.77 4.18
C LYS A 16 -16.37 -11.73 5.64
N ALA A 17 -16.78 -12.74 6.42
CA ALA A 17 -16.36 -12.93 7.81
C ALA A 17 -14.89 -13.37 7.86
N GLY A 18 -13.99 -12.44 7.56
CA GLY A 18 -12.55 -12.61 7.67
C GLY A 18 -12.00 -11.99 8.95
N ALA A 19 -10.68 -12.08 9.12
CA ALA A 19 -9.98 -11.49 10.28
C ALA A 19 -10.29 -9.99 10.45
N THR A 20 -10.45 -9.25 9.35
CA THR A 20 -10.71 -7.80 9.34
C THR A 20 -12.03 -7.39 9.98
N ILE A 21 -13.07 -8.24 9.91
CA ILE A 21 -14.40 -7.96 10.48
C ILE A 21 -14.62 -8.75 11.78
N ALA A 22 -14.16 -10.00 11.83
CA ALA A 22 -14.43 -10.89 12.96
C ALA A 22 -13.61 -10.53 14.21
N GLN A 23 -12.32 -10.18 14.09
CA GLN A 23 -11.46 -9.86 15.24
C GLN A 23 -11.98 -8.70 16.10
N PRO A 24 -12.40 -7.55 15.52
CA PRO A 24 -12.93 -6.44 16.32
C PRO A 24 -14.37 -6.65 16.83
N LEU A 25 -15.20 -7.44 16.14
CA LEU A 25 -16.60 -7.68 16.54
C LEU A 25 -16.78 -8.89 17.48
N SER A 26 -15.81 -9.80 17.53
CA SER A 26 -15.80 -10.99 18.39
C SER A 26 -16.00 -10.70 19.89
N PRO A 27 -15.26 -9.77 20.53
CA PRO A 27 -15.40 -9.51 21.97
C PRO A 27 -16.77 -8.94 22.36
N LEU A 28 -17.53 -8.42 21.39
CA LEU A 28 -18.84 -7.81 21.60
C LEU A 28 -20.00 -8.79 21.50
N GLY A 29 -19.75 -10.05 21.13
CA GLY A 29 -20.77 -11.11 21.09
C GLY A 29 -21.92 -10.83 20.12
N MET A 30 -21.67 -10.08 19.06
CA MET A 30 -22.67 -9.70 18.05
C MET A 30 -22.80 -10.75 16.93
N ASN A 31 -23.94 -10.72 16.22
CA ASN A 31 -24.14 -11.56 15.04
C ASN A 31 -23.38 -11.00 13.82
N ILE A 32 -22.18 -11.51 13.60
CA ILE A 32 -21.28 -11.11 12.51
C ILE A 32 -21.93 -11.31 11.13
N GLN A 33 -22.71 -12.38 10.95
CA GLN A 33 -23.34 -12.69 9.66
C GLN A 33 -24.41 -11.66 9.28
N GLU A 34 -25.18 -11.18 10.27
CA GLU A 34 -26.20 -10.16 10.04
C GLU A 34 -25.58 -8.81 9.69
N ILE A 35 -24.49 -8.45 10.37
CA ILE A 35 -23.72 -7.24 10.09
C ILE A 35 -23.18 -7.27 8.65
N ILE A 36 -22.58 -8.40 8.23
CA ILE A 36 -22.05 -8.56 6.88
C ILE A 36 -23.14 -8.41 5.81
N LYS A 37 -24.33 -9.00 6.03
CA LYS A 37 -25.45 -8.85 5.09
C LYS A 37 -25.87 -7.38 4.94
N LYS A 38 -26.08 -6.68 6.05
CA LYS A 38 -26.43 -5.25 6.05
C LYS A 38 -25.32 -4.38 5.43
N ILE A 39 -24.06 -4.73 5.63
CA ILE A 39 -22.93 -4.06 4.98
C ILE A 39 -22.98 -4.26 3.47
N ASN A 40 -23.15 -5.49 3.00
CA ASN A 40 -23.20 -5.80 1.56
C ASN A 40 -24.40 -5.11 0.87
N GLU A 41 -25.56 -5.06 1.52
CA GLU A 41 -26.73 -4.32 1.03
C GLU A 41 -26.41 -2.81 0.88
N LYS A 42 -25.86 -2.17 1.91
CA LYS A 42 -25.52 -0.75 1.87
C LYS A 42 -24.34 -0.42 0.95
N THR A 43 -23.43 -1.38 0.71
CA THR A 43 -22.21 -1.18 -0.10
C THR A 43 -22.29 -1.75 -1.51
N SER A 44 -23.44 -2.26 -1.94
CA SER A 44 -23.63 -2.83 -3.29
C SER A 44 -23.30 -1.84 -4.42
N SER A 45 -23.51 -0.54 -4.19
CA SER A 45 -23.15 0.51 -5.15
C SER A 45 -21.63 0.71 -5.29
N PHE A 46 -20.86 0.25 -4.31
CA PHE A 46 -19.41 0.40 -4.21
C PHE A 46 -18.65 -0.91 -4.43
N ASN A 47 -19.22 -1.83 -5.20
CA ASN A 47 -18.62 -3.14 -5.50
C ASN A 47 -17.16 -3.03 -5.92
N GLY A 48 -16.29 -3.77 -5.24
CA GLY A 48 -14.85 -3.84 -5.54
C GLY A 48 -13.99 -2.67 -5.01
N MET A 49 -14.56 -1.77 -4.21
CA MET A 49 -13.81 -0.71 -3.52
C MET A 49 -13.76 -0.96 -2.02
N LYS A 50 -12.65 -0.65 -1.36
CA LYS A 50 -12.52 -0.63 0.09
C LYS A 50 -13.23 0.59 0.66
N VAL A 51 -14.32 0.33 1.36
CA VAL A 51 -15.15 1.36 1.99
C VAL A 51 -14.92 1.30 3.51
N PRO A 52 -14.63 2.44 4.15
CA PRO A 52 -14.63 2.50 5.61
C PRO A 52 -16.07 2.41 6.13
N VAL A 53 -16.31 1.50 7.07
CA VAL A 53 -17.60 1.31 7.74
C VAL A 53 -17.40 1.49 9.23
N LYS A 54 -18.23 2.33 9.84
CA LYS A 54 -18.29 2.48 11.29
C LYS A 54 -19.46 1.65 11.82
N VAL A 55 -19.14 0.73 12.72
CA VAL A 55 -20.12 -0.05 13.48
C VAL A 55 -20.22 0.59 14.85
N ILE A 56 -21.36 1.19 15.14
CA ILE A 56 -21.65 1.76 16.46
C ILE A 56 -22.42 0.70 17.22
N VAL A 57 -21.87 0.25 18.35
CA VAL A 57 -22.44 -0.81 19.16
C VAL A 57 -22.89 -0.23 20.48
N GLU A 58 -24.14 -0.49 20.85
CA GLU A 58 -24.65 -0.17 22.18
C GLU A 58 -24.53 -1.41 23.05
N THR A 59 -23.71 -1.33 24.10
CA THR A 59 -23.37 -2.48 24.95
C THR A 59 -24.52 -2.95 25.84
N GLU A 60 -25.54 -2.10 26.04
CA GLU A 60 -26.69 -2.37 26.91
C GLU A 60 -27.74 -3.24 26.18
N ASP A 61 -28.10 -2.89 24.94
CA ASP A 61 -29.13 -3.59 24.16
C ASP A 61 -28.57 -4.51 23.06
N LYS A 62 -27.23 -4.57 22.92
CA LYS A 62 -26.54 -5.22 21.78
C LYS A 62 -27.04 -4.71 20.42
N SER A 63 -27.57 -3.48 20.41
CA SER A 63 -28.00 -2.81 19.20
C SER A 63 -26.76 -2.40 18.39
N PHE A 64 -26.87 -2.44 17.06
CA PHE A 64 -25.78 -2.02 16.19
C PHE A 64 -26.30 -1.08 15.10
N ASP A 65 -25.64 0.06 14.96
CA ASP A 65 -25.88 1.03 13.89
C ASP A 65 -24.70 1.02 12.92
N LEU A 66 -25.01 0.92 11.62
CA LEU A 66 -24.01 0.85 10.56
C LEU A 66 -23.98 2.15 9.78
N LYS A 67 -22.88 2.89 9.91
CA LYS A 67 -22.59 4.07 9.11
C LYS A 67 -21.53 3.74 8.07
N VAL A 68 -21.96 3.67 6.82
CA VAL A 68 -21.06 3.48 5.68
C VAL A 68 -20.47 4.83 5.32
N GLY A 69 -19.14 4.94 5.38
CA GLY A 69 -18.42 6.12 4.93
C GLY A 69 -18.25 6.10 3.41
N THR A 70 -17.81 7.22 2.85
CA THR A 70 -17.44 7.28 1.43
C THR A 70 -16.07 6.63 1.22
N PRO A 71 -15.88 5.84 0.14
CA PRO A 71 -14.57 5.29 -0.21
C PRO A 71 -13.47 6.37 -0.31
N PRO A 72 -12.19 5.97 -0.18
CA PRO A 72 -11.06 6.87 -0.34
C PRO A 72 -11.00 7.42 -1.77
N ILE A 73 -10.56 8.67 -1.92
CA ILE A 73 -10.43 9.34 -3.24
C ILE A 73 -9.60 8.49 -4.18
N SER A 74 -8.55 7.85 -3.65
CA SER A 74 -7.64 7.05 -4.44
C SER A 74 -8.32 5.89 -5.16
N GLU A 75 -9.34 5.28 -4.55
CA GLU A 75 -10.05 4.18 -5.18
C GLU A 75 -11.12 4.65 -6.15
N LEU A 76 -11.75 5.79 -5.86
CA LEU A 76 -12.66 6.45 -6.80
C LEU A 76 -11.94 6.86 -8.09
N ILE A 77 -10.74 7.44 -7.97
CA ILE A 77 -9.89 7.81 -9.13
C ILE A 77 -9.49 6.55 -9.91
N LYS A 78 -9.03 5.50 -9.21
CA LYS A 78 -8.67 4.22 -9.82
C LYS A 78 -9.82 3.60 -10.62
N LYS A 79 -11.05 3.70 -10.11
CA LYS A 79 -12.25 3.19 -10.79
C LYS A 79 -12.57 3.98 -12.07
N GLU A 80 -12.45 5.30 -12.04
CA GLU A 80 -12.69 6.13 -13.23
C GLU A 80 -11.63 5.91 -14.33
N ILE A 81 -10.41 5.55 -13.95
CA ILE A 81 -9.30 5.27 -14.89
C ILE A 81 -9.22 3.78 -15.27
N GLY A 82 -9.83 2.89 -14.47
CA GLY A 82 -9.78 1.45 -14.67
C GLY A 82 -8.43 0.81 -14.33
N VAL A 83 -7.70 1.35 -13.34
CA VAL A 83 -6.38 0.83 -12.91
C VAL A 83 -6.41 0.31 -11.48
N GLU A 84 -5.83 -0.87 -11.24
CA GLU A 84 -5.83 -1.50 -9.90
C GLU A 84 -4.73 -0.92 -8.99
N LYS A 85 -3.57 -0.59 -9.57
CA LYS A 85 -2.40 -0.04 -8.87
C LYS A 85 -2.12 1.40 -9.32
N GLY A 86 -1.79 2.24 -8.35
CA GLY A 86 -1.34 3.61 -8.60
C GLY A 86 0.16 3.67 -8.92
N SER A 87 0.67 4.86 -9.21
CA SER A 87 2.08 5.03 -9.57
C SER A 87 3.00 4.87 -8.37
N GLY A 88 4.03 4.03 -8.51
CA GLY A 88 5.12 3.97 -7.53
C GLY A 88 6.04 5.19 -7.60
N THR A 89 6.03 5.91 -8.73
CA THR A 89 6.84 7.09 -9.01
C THR A 89 5.99 8.14 -9.72
N PRO A 90 5.09 8.84 -8.99
CA PRO A 90 4.09 9.74 -9.60
C PRO A 90 4.70 10.87 -10.43
N ASP A 91 5.94 11.28 -10.16
CA ASP A 91 6.65 12.32 -10.93
C ASP A 91 7.11 11.84 -12.31
N LYS A 92 7.48 10.57 -12.43
CA LYS A 92 8.02 9.98 -13.68
C LYS A 92 6.95 9.23 -14.47
N ASN A 93 6.13 8.44 -13.76
CA ASN A 93 5.22 7.48 -14.38
C ASN A 93 3.78 7.95 -14.18
N LYS A 94 3.24 8.63 -15.18
CA LYS A 94 1.85 9.07 -15.19
C LYS A 94 0.96 7.92 -15.65
N ILE A 95 0.06 7.44 -14.79
CA ILE A 95 -0.78 6.24 -15.00
C ILE A 95 -2.14 6.55 -15.61
N GLY A 96 -2.58 7.80 -15.57
CA GLY A 96 -3.79 8.15 -16.27
C GLY A 96 -4.02 9.63 -16.50
N ASN A 97 -5.14 9.91 -17.17
CA ASN A 97 -5.64 11.25 -17.41
C ASN A 97 -7.14 11.28 -17.10
N LEU A 98 -7.59 12.33 -16.40
CA LEU A 98 -8.99 12.55 -16.05
C LEU A 98 -9.47 13.89 -16.61
N ALA A 99 -10.74 13.96 -17.01
CA ALA A 99 -11.37 15.22 -17.34
C ALA A 99 -11.72 16.00 -16.06
N ILE A 100 -11.72 17.33 -16.13
CA ILE A 100 -12.12 18.19 -15.00
C ILE A 100 -13.55 17.89 -14.51
N GLU A 101 -14.45 17.50 -15.43
CA GLU A 101 -15.82 17.08 -15.14
C GLU A 101 -15.87 15.84 -14.24
N GLN A 102 -14.97 14.87 -14.47
CA GLN A 102 -14.85 13.69 -13.61
C GLN A 102 -14.33 14.08 -12.22
N VAL A 103 -13.38 15.00 -12.14
CA VAL A 103 -12.86 15.52 -10.86
C VAL A 103 -13.98 16.21 -10.06
N ILE A 104 -14.83 17.00 -10.73
CA ILE A 104 -16.00 17.65 -10.13
C ILE A 104 -17.00 16.59 -9.62
N LYS A 105 -17.32 15.58 -10.42
CA LYS A 105 -18.19 14.47 -10.02
C LYS A 105 -17.66 13.73 -8.78
N LEU A 106 -16.34 13.46 -8.75
CA LEU A 106 -15.69 12.83 -7.60
C LEU A 106 -15.73 13.72 -6.35
N ALA A 107 -15.56 15.04 -6.51
CA ALA A 107 -15.69 15.99 -5.42
C ALA A 107 -17.12 16.05 -4.86
N MET A 108 -18.14 16.00 -5.72
CA MET A 108 -19.55 15.92 -5.29
C MET A 108 -19.85 14.62 -4.54
N MET A 109 -19.42 13.48 -5.06
CA MET A 109 -19.63 12.18 -4.41
C MET A 109 -18.98 12.10 -3.03
N LYS A 110 -17.87 12.81 -2.84
CA LYS A 110 -17.10 12.80 -1.59
C LYS A 110 -17.38 13.99 -0.69
N GLN A 111 -18.29 14.88 -1.09
CA GLN A 111 -18.57 16.14 -0.41
C GLN A 111 -18.82 15.95 1.10
N ASP A 112 -19.57 14.92 1.47
CA ASP A 112 -19.92 14.63 2.88
C ASP A 112 -18.72 14.26 3.77
N SER A 113 -17.60 13.85 3.18
CA SER A 113 -16.39 13.47 3.91
C SER A 113 -15.22 14.45 3.74
N LEU A 114 -15.36 15.44 2.85
CA LEU A 114 -14.35 16.45 2.61
C LEU A 114 -14.64 17.68 3.49
N LEU A 115 -13.60 18.19 4.15
CA LEU A 115 -13.66 19.49 4.82
C LEU A 115 -13.18 20.56 3.83
N PHE A 116 -14.07 21.43 3.38
CA PHE A 116 -13.76 22.50 2.44
C PHE A 116 -14.54 23.77 2.75
N ASN A 117 -13.93 24.92 2.48
CA ASN A 117 -14.58 26.23 2.63
C ASN A 117 -15.43 26.59 1.41
N ASN A 118 -14.95 26.22 0.21
CA ASN A 118 -15.61 26.44 -1.07
C ASN A 118 -15.55 25.17 -1.92
N PHE A 119 -16.51 24.97 -2.82
CA PHE A 119 -16.50 23.82 -3.71
C PHE A 119 -15.26 23.78 -4.61
N LYS A 120 -14.71 24.95 -5.01
CA LYS A 120 -13.40 25.05 -5.67
C LYS A 120 -12.29 24.35 -4.88
N SER A 121 -12.26 24.55 -3.56
CA SER A 121 -11.27 23.93 -2.69
C SER A 121 -11.44 22.41 -2.66
N ALA A 122 -12.68 21.89 -2.72
CA ALA A 122 -12.92 20.46 -2.84
C ALA A 122 -12.35 19.89 -4.14
N VAL A 123 -12.56 20.57 -5.27
CA VAL A 123 -12.01 20.17 -6.59
C VAL A 123 -10.47 20.16 -6.57
N LYS A 124 -9.84 21.17 -5.97
CA LYS A 124 -8.37 21.20 -5.79
C LYS A 124 -7.85 20.05 -4.94
N THR A 125 -8.55 19.68 -3.87
CA THR A 125 -8.18 18.54 -3.03
C THR A 125 -8.22 17.23 -3.81
N VAL A 126 -9.22 17.04 -4.67
CA VAL A 126 -9.30 15.87 -5.56
C VAL A 126 -8.19 15.92 -6.61
N ALA A 127 -7.93 17.07 -7.23
CA ALA A 127 -6.84 17.24 -8.20
C ALA A 127 -5.45 16.97 -7.58
N GLY A 128 -5.24 17.37 -6.32
CA GLY A 128 -4.02 17.03 -5.57
C GLY A 128 -3.89 15.52 -5.34
N SER A 129 -4.99 14.84 -5.05
CA SER A 129 -5.02 13.38 -4.91
C SER A 129 -4.69 12.66 -6.22
N CYS A 130 -5.13 13.21 -7.37
CA CYS A 130 -4.73 12.72 -8.70
C CYS A 130 -3.21 12.78 -8.88
N ASN A 131 -2.56 13.90 -8.49
CA ASN A 131 -1.11 14.05 -8.63
C ASN A 131 -0.33 12.98 -7.87
N SER A 132 -0.72 12.71 -6.62
CA SER A 132 -0.07 11.68 -5.79
C SER A 132 -0.18 10.26 -6.36
N LEU A 133 -1.19 10.00 -7.19
CA LEU A 133 -1.37 8.73 -7.89
C LEU A 133 -0.69 8.68 -9.27
N GLY A 134 -0.11 9.79 -9.72
CA GLY A 134 0.44 9.93 -11.07
C GLY A 134 -0.64 10.11 -12.13
N VAL A 135 -1.75 10.78 -11.82
CA VAL A 135 -2.85 11.03 -12.75
C VAL A 135 -2.84 12.50 -13.17
N LEU A 136 -2.86 12.74 -14.48
CA LEU A 136 -3.01 14.07 -15.08
C LEU A 136 -4.49 14.47 -15.12
N VAL A 137 -4.76 15.77 -15.07
CA VAL A 137 -6.12 16.30 -15.26
C VAL A 137 -6.09 17.20 -16.48
N GLU A 138 -6.95 16.95 -17.47
CA GLU A 138 -6.93 17.61 -18.79
C GLU A 138 -5.51 17.71 -19.39
N SER A 139 -4.72 16.64 -19.24
CA SER A 139 -3.32 16.56 -19.71
C SER A 139 -2.34 17.55 -19.06
N LYS A 140 -2.77 18.27 -18.03
CA LYS A 140 -1.95 19.24 -17.27
C LYS A 140 -1.54 18.67 -15.91
N SER A 141 -0.49 19.27 -15.34
CA SER A 141 -0.06 18.99 -13.97
C SER A 141 -1.02 19.59 -12.94
N ALA A 142 -1.09 19.03 -11.73
CA ALA A 142 -1.96 19.57 -10.69
C ALA A 142 -1.61 21.02 -10.30
N VAL A 143 -0.35 21.43 -10.45
CA VAL A 143 0.08 22.81 -10.17
C VAL A 143 -0.51 23.79 -11.20
N GLU A 144 -0.50 23.43 -12.48
CA GLU A 144 -1.12 24.21 -13.55
C GLU A 144 -2.64 24.24 -13.39
N ILE A 145 -3.27 23.08 -13.16
CA ILE A 145 -4.71 22.99 -12.92
C ILE A 145 -5.14 23.86 -11.74
N ASN A 146 -4.37 23.87 -10.64
CA ASN A 146 -4.68 24.72 -9.49
C ASN A 146 -4.63 26.21 -9.85
N LYS A 147 -3.67 26.63 -10.68
CA LYS A 147 -3.58 28.01 -11.18
C LYS A 147 -4.78 28.35 -12.08
N ASP A 148 -5.17 27.45 -12.96
CA ASP A 148 -6.31 27.63 -13.86
C ASP A 148 -7.65 27.65 -13.08
N ILE A 149 -7.75 26.90 -11.98
CA ILE A 149 -8.90 26.96 -11.06
C ILE A 149 -8.92 28.30 -10.29
N ASP A 150 -7.75 28.83 -9.94
CA ASP A 150 -7.62 30.15 -9.29
C ASP A 150 -7.88 31.32 -10.25
N SER A 151 -7.49 31.20 -11.52
CA SER A 151 -7.79 32.20 -12.56
C SER A 151 -9.27 32.24 -12.94
N GLY A 152 -10.05 31.23 -12.54
CA GLY A 152 -11.50 31.19 -12.72
C GLY A 152 -11.98 30.61 -14.04
N GLU A 153 -11.10 29.96 -14.81
CA GLU A 153 -11.46 29.33 -16.10
C GLU A 153 -12.52 28.23 -15.94
N TYR A 154 -12.58 27.58 -14.77
CA TYR A 154 -13.51 26.48 -14.49
C TYR A 154 -14.69 26.87 -13.60
N ASP A 155 -14.89 28.16 -13.29
CA ASP A 155 -16.00 28.64 -12.44
C ASP A 155 -17.37 28.22 -12.99
N SER A 156 -17.55 28.31 -14.30
CA SER A 156 -18.81 27.94 -14.95
C SER A 156 -19.08 26.43 -14.89
N LEU A 157 -18.04 25.59 -14.83
CA LEU A 157 -18.20 24.14 -14.72
C LEU A 157 -18.47 23.72 -13.26
N ILE A 158 -17.82 24.41 -12.32
CA ILE A 158 -17.97 24.23 -10.89
C ILE A 158 -19.37 24.66 -10.42
N SER A 159 -19.87 25.80 -10.90
CA SER A 159 -21.19 26.32 -10.50
C SER A 159 -22.37 25.54 -11.12
N ASN A 160 -22.17 24.88 -12.26
CA ASN A 160 -23.23 24.16 -12.97
C ASN A 160 -23.36 22.69 -12.56
N GLN A 161 -22.50 22.17 -11.65
CA GLN A 161 -22.51 20.76 -11.22
C GLN A 161 -22.67 19.80 -12.41
N VAL A 162 -21.91 20.02 -13.49
CA VAL A 162 -22.03 19.16 -14.67
C VAL A 162 -21.40 17.80 -14.35
N ILE A 163 -22.26 16.81 -14.11
CA ILE A 163 -21.91 15.47 -13.60
C ILE A 163 -21.48 14.52 -14.73
N GLN A 164 -21.65 14.89 -16.01
CA GLN A 164 -21.42 13.99 -17.15
C GLN A 164 -20.40 14.58 -18.14
N PRO A 165 -19.23 13.94 -18.30
CA PRO A 165 -18.34 14.24 -19.40
C PRO A 165 -18.97 13.85 -20.73
N SER A 166 -18.85 14.73 -21.72
CA SER A 166 -19.36 14.46 -23.06
C SER A 166 -18.71 13.19 -23.67
N PRO A 167 -19.46 12.28 -24.32
CA PRO A 167 -18.97 10.96 -24.77
C PRO A 167 -17.75 10.97 -25.71
N GLN A 168 -17.45 12.12 -26.33
CA GLN A 168 -16.34 12.30 -27.26
C GLN A 168 -14.98 12.51 -26.56
N LYS A 169 -14.94 13.21 -25.40
CA LYS A 169 -13.70 13.38 -24.60
C LYS A 169 -13.24 12.06 -23.99
N LEU A 170 -14.18 11.20 -23.60
CA LEU A 170 -13.90 9.86 -23.06
C LEU A 170 -13.18 8.96 -24.07
N LYS A 171 -13.45 9.10 -25.38
CA LYS A 171 -12.76 8.30 -26.42
C LYS A 171 -11.31 8.73 -26.59
N ILE A 172 -11.06 10.04 -26.64
CA ILE A 172 -9.70 10.59 -26.78
C ILE A 172 -8.86 10.27 -25.53
N LEU A 173 -9.45 10.40 -24.34
CA LEU A 173 -8.80 10.06 -23.08
C LEU A 173 -8.55 8.55 -22.96
N ALA A 174 -9.49 7.70 -23.37
CA ALA A 174 -9.31 6.24 -23.36
C ALA A 174 -8.19 5.78 -24.33
N GLU A 175 -8.02 6.47 -25.45
CA GLU A 175 -6.96 6.19 -26.41
C GLU A 175 -5.58 6.61 -25.88
N GLN A 176 -5.50 7.78 -25.23
CA GLN A 176 -4.30 8.22 -24.51
C GLN A 176 -3.97 7.33 -23.31
N LEU A 177 -4.99 6.85 -22.59
CA LEU A 177 -4.82 5.90 -21.48
C LEU A 177 -4.24 4.57 -21.94
N LYS A 178 -4.65 4.06 -23.10
CA LYS A 178 -4.07 2.84 -23.67
C LYS A 178 -2.60 3.02 -24.02
N GLU A 179 -2.23 4.14 -24.63
CA GLU A 179 -0.84 4.39 -24.99
C GLU A 179 0.05 4.56 -23.74
N ILE A 180 -0.48 5.24 -22.72
CA ILE A 180 0.17 5.42 -21.42
C ILE A 180 0.29 4.09 -20.67
N GLN A 181 -0.77 3.27 -20.63
CA GLN A 181 -0.76 1.95 -20.00
C GLN A 181 0.21 0.99 -20.70
N GLU A 182 0.33 1.04 -22.03
CA GLU A 182 1.32 0.24 -22.75
C GLU A 182 2.75 0.68 -22.43
N ARG A 183 3.02 1.98 -22.34
CA ARG A 183 4.35 2.48 -21.91
C ARG A 183 4.67 2.04 -20.50
N ILE A 184 3.71 2.14 -19.58
CA ILE A 184 3.88 1.70 -18.20
C ILE A 184 4.05 0.18 -18.10
N LYS A 185 3.31 -0.60 -18.87
CA LYS A 185 3.47 -2.06 -18.88
C LYS A 185 4.89 -2.44 -19.32
N ARG A 186 5.43 -1.76 -20.34
CA ARG A 186 6.82 -1.94 -20.78
C ARG A 186 7.83 -1.50 -19.71
N GLU A 187 7.58 -0.42 -18.99
CA GLU A 187 8.46 0.01 -17.89
C GLU A 187 8.38 -0.90 -16.66
N ILE A 188 7.20 -1.43 -16.33
CA ILE A 188 7.02 -2.41 -15.24
C ILE A 188 7.70 -3.72 -15.62
N GLU A 189 7.56 -4.21 -16.86
CA GLU A 189 8.29 -5.40 -17.32
C GLU A 189 9.80 -5.19 -17.29
N LYS A 190 10.30 -4.00 -17.67
CA LYS A 190 11.72 -3.67 -17.56
C LYS A 190 12.19 -3.60 -16.11
N ALA A 191 11.42 -2.93 -15.24
CA ALA A 191 11.74 -2.82 -13.81
C ALA A 191 11.64 -4.18 -13.09
N GLU A 192 10.69 -5.04 -13.46
CA GLU A 192 10.60 -6.41 -12.96
C GLU A 192 11.74 -7.28 -13.51
N ALA A 193 12.16 -7.09 -14.76
CA ALA A 193 13.32 -7.79 -15.32
C ALA A 193 14.62 -7.35 -14.64
N GLU A 194 14.79 -6.04 -14.36
CA GLU A 194 15.94 -5.52 -13.61
C GLU A 194 15.93 -6.01 -12.16
N LYS A 195 14.78 -5.97 -11.47
CA LYS A 195 14.65 -6.53 -10.12
C LYS A 195 14.87 -8.04 -10.07
N LYS A 196 14.37 -8.80 -11.06
CA LYS A 196 14.65 -10.24 -11.17
C LYS A 196 16.12 -10.49 -11.48
N ALA A 197 16.75 -9.67 -12.31
CA ALA A 197 18.19 -9.76 -12.56
C ALA A 197 19.02 -9.39 -11.32
N GLU A 198 18.56 -8.43 -10.51
CA GLU A 198 19.19 -8.05 -9.25
C GLU A 198 18.96 -9.10 -8.15
N GLU A 199 17.77 -9.68 -8.04
CA GLU A 199 17.49 -10.83 -7.16
C GLU A 199 18.23 -12.09 -7.61
N GLU A 200 18.40 -12.33 -8.91
CA GLU A 200 19.17 -13.46 -9.42
C GLU A 200 20.67 -13.22 -9.22
N LYS A 201 21.17 -11.99 -9.37
CA LYS A 201 22.54 -11.60 -8.99
C LYS A 201 22.75 -11.73 -7.49
N ALA A 202 21.80 -11.29 -6.67
CA ALA A 202 21.86 -11.43 -5.21
C ALA A 202 21.82 -12.90 -4.80
N LYS A 203 20.95 -13.73 -5.40
CA LYS A 203 20.92 -15.18 -5.17
C LYS A 203 22.22 -15.85 -5.63
N LYS A 204 22.78 -15.45 -6.78
CA LYS A 204 24.08 -15.94 -7.25
C LYS A 204 25.21 -15.59 -6.27
N LEU A 205 25.27 -14.36 -5.79
CA LEU A 205 26.23 -13.91 -4.77
C LEU A 205 26.06 -14.64 -3.44
N VAL A 206 24.83 -14.96 -3.02
CA VAL A 206 24.55 -15.75 -1.81
C VAL A 206 24.96 -17.21 -1.99
N THR A 207 24.70 -17.82 -3.16
CA THR A 207 25.18 -19.19 -3.47
C THR A 207 26.69 -19.28 -3.67
N GLU A 208 27.31 -18.20 -4.16
CA GLU A 208 28.77 -18.10 -4.30
C GLU A 208 29.42 -17.89 -2.93
N ALA A 209 28.80 -17.11 -2.04
CA ALA A 209 29.19 -17.03 -0.63
C ALA A 209 29.00 -18.37 0.11
N GLU A 210 27.91 -19.12 -0.13
CA GLU A 210 27.74 -20.48 0.44
C GLU A 210 28.81 -21.44 -0.07
N LYS A 211 29.18 -21.40 -1.36
CA LYS A 211 30.28 -22.22 -1.90
C LYS A 211 31.65 -21.87 -1.33
N VAL A 212 31.93 -20.58 -1.11
CA VAL A 212 33.18 -20.14 -0.48
C VAL A 212 33.23 -20.53 1.01
N VAL A 213 32.07 -20.57 1.70
CA VAL A 213 31.96 -21.09 3.07
C VAL A 213 32.12 -22.62 3.09
N GLU A 214 31.68 -23.33 2.06
CA GLU A 214 31.86 -24.79 1.92
C GLU A 214 33.32 -25.18 1.58
N GLU A 215 34.01 -24.41 0.72
CA GLU A 215 35.46 -24.57 0.45
C GLU A 215 36.31 -24.24 1.68
N THR A 216 36.01 -23.17 2.43
CA THR A 216 36.72 -22.84 3.68
C THR A 216 36.40 -23.80 4.84
N ALA A 217 35.28 -24.53 4.77
CA ALA A 217 34.96 -25.62 5.70
C ALA A 217 35.68 -26.94 5.34
N ALA A 218 36.05 -27.14 4.07
CA ALA A 218 36.84 -28.28 3.64
C ALA A 218 38.30 -28.19 4.13
N GLU A 219 38.93 -27.01 4.08
CA GLU A 219 40.30 -26.80 4.58
C GLU A 219 40.41 -26.88 6.12
N LYS A 220 39.31 -26.74 6.86
CA LYS A 220 39.29 -26.93 8.33
C LYS A 220 39.02 -28.36 8.78
N LYS A 221 38.74 -29.31 7.87
CA LYS A 221 38.48 -30.72 8.22
C LYS A 221 39.72 -31.63 8.22
N GLU A 222 40.87 -31.20 7.73
CA GLU A 222 42.12 -31.98 7.90
C GLU A 222 42.84 -31.71 9.24
N GLY A 223 42.53 -30.62 9.95
CA GLY A 223 43.22 -30.26 11.21
C GLY A 223 42.60 -30.80 12.51
N ALA A 224 41.50 -31.56 12.46
CA ALA A 224 40.67 -31.87 13.64
C ALA A 224 40.58 -33.35 14.03
N VAL A 225 41.52 -34.21 13.60
CA VAL A 225 41.51 -35.65 13.93
C VAL A 225 42.40 -36.04 15.12
N GLU A 226 43.37 -35.24 15.56
CA GLU A 226 44.32 -35.68 16.62
C GLU A 226 43.99 -35.25 18.06
N ALA A 227 42.72 -34.98 18.40
CA ALA A 227 42.37 -34.61 19.77
C ALA A 227 41.06 -35.21 20.27
N LYS A 228 41.05 -36.54 20.50
CA LYS A 228 40.58 -37.23 21.72
C LYS A 228 40.07 -38.65 21.43
N THR A 229 40.96 -39.63 21.56
CA THR A 229 40.65 -40.98 22.05
C THR A 229 41.85 -41.48 22.85
N GLU A 230 41.58 -41.99 24.04
CA GLU A 230 42.45 -42.85 24.85
C GLU A 230 43.70 -42.25 25.53
N LYS A 231 43.51 -42.01 26.84
CA LYS A 231 44.52 -41.87 27.88
C LYS A 231 45.16 -43.23 28.17
N ALA A 232 46.49 -43.35 28.10
CA ALA A 232 47.27 -44.32 28.87
C ALA A 232 48.77 -43.94 28.85
N GLU A 233 49.34 -43.80 30.06
CA GLU A 233 50.78 -43.85 30.43
C GLU A 233 51.73 -42.83 29.75
N VAL A 234 52.49 -42.01 30.49
CA VAL A 234 53.55 -42.44 31.41
C VAL A 234 53.68 -41.49 32.61
N LYS A 235 53.96 -42.12 33.74
CA LYS A 235 54.14 -41.63 35.11
C LYS A 235 55.58 -41.12 35.33
N GLU A 236 55.78 -40.52 36.50
CA GLU A 236 57.06 -40.32 37.24
C GLU A 236 57.83 -38.98 37.17
N GLU A 237 57.72 -38.31 38.32
CA GLU A 237 58.77 -37.70 39.16
C GLU A 237 59.65 -36.52 38.69
N LYS A 238 59.55 -35.47 39.53
CA LYS A 238 60.46 -34.33 39.84
C LYS A 238 61.96 -34.71 40.00
N PRO A 239 62.91 -33.78 40.31
CA PRO A 239 62.92 -32.29 40.28
C PRO A 239 64.22 -31.67 39.66
N ALA A 240 64.32 -30.33 39.60
CA ALA A 240 65.40 -29.52 40.25
C ALA A 240 65.91 -28.27 39.46
N LYS A 241 65.89 -27.15 40.19
CA LYS A 241 66.87 -26.02 40.33
C LYS A 241 67.36 -25.25 39.10
N GLU A 242 67.08 -23.95 38.96
CA GLU A 242 67.57 -22.78 39.74
C GLU A 242 68.93 -22.24 39.22
N VAL A 243 68.92 -21.09 38.52
CA VAL A 243 70.02 -20.12 38.54
C VAL A 243 69.43 -18.71 38.72
N LYS A 244 69.67 -18.23 39.95
CA LYS A 244 69.67 -16.87 40.52
C LYS A 244 70.29 -15.79 39.60
N ALA A 245 69.78 -14.55 39.56
CA ALA A 245 70.07 -13.39 40.43
C ALA A 245 70.51 -12.22 39.50
N GLU A 246 70.38 -10.92 39.77
CA GLU A 246 70.33 -10.13 41.01
C GLU A 246 69.77 -8.73 40.66
N LYS A 247 68.74 -8.23 41.37
CA LYS A 247 68.72 -7.04 42.28
C LYS A 247 69.48 -5.80 41.80
N LYS A 248 68.94 -4.57 41.87
CA LYS A 248 68.55 -3.73 43.03
C LYS A 248 68.12 -2.39 42.36
N LYS A 249 67.23 -1.53 42.83
CA LYS A 249 66.80 -1.10 44.15
C LYS A 249 65.57 -0.20 43.92
#